data_AF-A0AAD0X3G8-F1
#
_entry.id   AF-A0AAD0X3G8-F1
#
_cell.length_a   1.000
_cell.length_b   1.000
_cell.length_c   1.000
_cell.angle_alpha   90.00
_cell.angle_beta   90.00
_cell.angle_gamma   90.00
#
_symmetry.space_group_name_H-M   'P 1'
#
loop_
_entity.id
_entity.type
_entity.pdbx_description
1 polymer ?
#
loop_
_entity_poly.entity_id
_entity_poly.type
_entity_poly.pdbx_seq_one_letter_code
_entity_poly.pdbx_strand_id
1 'polypeptide(L)'
;MVKVALLVRLEAKPGKVAEVEDFLRGGLRLVQEEPDTTAWFALRMGSTTFGIFDAFTNDLGLQAHITGKVAEALMSRADELFSEPPTIERVEVLAAKLPAVVEGDEL
;
A
#
# COMPACT_ATOMS: atom_id res chain seq x y z
N MET A 1 -17.15 -1.74 -6.50
CA MET A 1 -16.27 -2.93 -6.55
C MET A 1 -14.88 -2.48 -6.97
N VAL A 2 -13.83 -2.97 -6.31
CA VAL A 2 -12.44 -2.71 -6.73
C VAL A 2 -12.14 -3.46 -8.02
N LYS A 3 -11.40 -2.83 -8.94
CA LYS A 3 -11.08 -3.37 -10.28
C LYS A 3 -9.59 -3.42 -10.57
N VAL A 4 -8.83 -2.55 -9.91
CA VAL A 4 -7.38 -2.43 -10.09
C VAL A 4 -6.72 -2.35 -8.73
N ALA A 5 -5.47 -2.78 -8.68
CA ALA A 5 -4.67 -2.86 -7.46
C ALA A 5 -3.19 -2.59 -7.78
N LEU A 6 -2.40 -2.28 -6.75
CA LEU A 6 -0.96 -2.41 -6.81
C LEU A 6 -0.50 -3.54 -5.90
N LEU A 7 0.49 -4.28 -6.37
CA LEU A 7 1.32 -5.15 -5.56
C LEU A 7 2.73 -4.57 -5.54
N VAL A 8 3.16 -4.12 -4.36
CA VAL A 8 4.51 -3.59 -4.14
C VAL A 8 5.32 -4.63 -3.38
N ARG A 9 6.51 -4.98 -3.88
CA ARG A 9 7.48 -5.83 -3.20
C ARG A 9 8.67 -5.00 -2.75
N LEU A 10 9.08 -5.25 -1.51
CA LEU A 10 10.12 -4.53 -0.80
C LEU A 10 11.07 -5.54 -0.17
N GLU A 11 12.36 -5.46 -0.47
CA GLU A 11 13.38 -6.28 0.17
C GLU A 11 14.21 -5.40 1.12
N ALA A 12 14.11 -5.65 2.43
CA ALA A 12 14.77 -4.85 3.44
C ALA A 12 16.30 -5.07 3.41
N LYS A 13 17.07 -3.98 3.56
CA LYS A 13 18.51 -4.10 3.78
C LYS A 13 18.83 -4.86 5.06
N PRO A 14 20.00 -5.53 5.14
CA PRO A 14 20.50 -6.07 6.39
C PRO A 14 20.49 -5.01 7.50
N GLY A 15 19.91 -5.35 8.65
CA GLY A 15 19.77 -4.44 9.80
C GLY A 15 18.60 -3.44 9.73
N LYS A 16 17.85 -3.37 8.62
CA LYS A 16 16.74 -2.41 8.43
C LYS A 16 15.34 -3.00 8.61
N VAL A 17 15.23 -4.29 8.92
CA VAL A 17 13.94 -5.01 9.04
C VAL A 17 12.96 -4.29 9.97
N ALA A 18 13.38 -3.92 11.19
CA ALA A 18 12.52 -3.23 12.14
C ALA A 18 12.07 -1.84 11.64
N GLU A 19 12.99 -1.08 11.03
CA GLU A 19 12.67 0.23 10.45
C GLU A 19 11.69 0.12 9.27
N VAL A 20 11.77 -0.95 8.48
CA VAL A 20 10.80 -1.24 7.41
C VAL A 20 9.43 -1.57 7.99
N GLU A 21 9.36 -2.39 9.04
CA GLU A 21 8.09 -2.67 9.74
C GLU A 21 7.45 -1.39 10.28
N ASP A 22 8.24 -0.55 10.95
CA ASP A 22 7.77 0.73 11.49
C ASP A 22 7.34 1.71 10.39
N PHE A 23 8.12 1.79 9.30
CA PHE A 23 7.79 2.59 8.13
C PHE A 23 6.44 2.17 7.54
N LEU A 24 6.23 0.88 7.31
CA LEU A 24 4.99 0.36 6.76
C LEU A 24 3.80 0.59 7.69
N ARG A 25 3.95 0.36 9.00
CA ARG A 25 2.89 0.68 9.98
C ARG A 25 2.56 2.18 10.00
N GLY A 26 3.57 3.04 9.89
CA GLY A 26 3.40 4.49 9.82
C GLY A 26 2.66 4.95 8.56
N GLY A 27 2.81 4.22 7.45
CA GLY A 27 2.12 4.48 6.18
C GLY A 27 0.59 4.48 6.29
N LEU A 28 0.02 3.71 7.23
CA LEU A 28 -1.43 3.61 7.42
C LEU A 28 -2.08 4.99 7.61
N ARG A 29 -1.46 5.90 8.37
CA ARG A 29 -2.02 7.23 8.62
C ARG A 29 -2.12 8.06 7.33
N LEU A 30 -1.16 7.90 6.42
CA LEU A 30 -1.16 8.62 5.14
C LEU A 30 -2.29 8.11 4.24
N VAL A 31 -2.46 6.78 4.18
CA VAL A 31 -3.47 6.16 3.33
C VAL A 31 -4.89 6.37 3.85
N GLN A 32 -5.07 6.55 5.16
CA GLN A 32 -6.37 6.95 5.72
C GLN A 32 -6.86 8.32 5.20
N GLU A 33 -5.96 9.18 4.70
CA GLU A 33 -6.31 10.45 4.06
C GLU A 33 -6.63 10.30 2.56
N GLU A 34 -6.55 9.10 1.99
CA GLU A 34 -6.76 8.83 0.57
C GLU A 34 -8.18 8.28 0.33
N PRO A 35 -9.15 9.12 -0.09
CA PRO A 35 -10.55 8.70 -0.20
C PRO A 35 -10.78 7.62 -1.27
N ASP A 36 -9.92 7.54 -2.28
CA ASP A 36 -10.05 6.62 -3.40
C ASP A 36 -9.33 5.28 -3.20
N THR A 37 -8.52 5.16 -2.13
CA THR A 37 -7.85 3.91 -1.74
C THR A 37 -8.82 3.05 -0.95
N THR A 38 -9.52 2.14 -1.64
CA THR A 38 -10.63 1.37 -1.06
C THR A 38 -10.17 0.35 -0.01
N ALA A 39 -9.00 -0.26 -0.23
CA ALA A 39 -8.38 -1.16 0.72
C ALA A 39 -6.86 -1.01 0.62
N TRP A 40 -6.17 -1.14 1.75
CA TRP A 40 -4.72 -1.04 1.82
C TRP A 40 -4.16 -1.97 2.91
N PHE A 41 -3.05 -2.62 2.62
CA PHE A 41 -2.42 -3.60 3.48
C PHE A 41 -0.90 -3.42 3.44
N ALA A 42 -0.29 -3.22 4.60
CA ALA A 42 1.13 -3.49 4.81
C ALA A 42 1.33 -4.99 5.06
N LEU A 43 2.26 -5.60 4.34
CA LEU A 43 2.47 -7.04 4.32
C LEU A 43 3.89 -7.39 4.78
N ARG A 44 3.98 -8.45 5.60
CA ARG A 44 5.22 -9.20 5.80
C ARG A 44 5.12 -10.51 5.04
N MET A 45 6.03 -10.76 4.11
CA MET A 45 6.04 -11.96 3.27
C MET A 45 7.18 -12.92 3.63
N GLY A 46 8.19 -12.44 4.36
CA GLY A 46 9.33 -13.25 4.80
C GLY A 46 10.09 -12.62 5.96
N SER A 47 11.33 -13.08 6.18
CA SER A 47 12.23 -12.52 7.19
C SER A 47 12.68 -11.10 6.85
N THR A 48 12.92 -10.84 5.58
CA THR A 48 13.42 -9.56 5.03
C THR A 48 12.53 -9.03 3.90
N THR A 49 11.59 -9.83 3.40
CA THR A 49 10.67 -9.46 2.33
C THR A 49 9.34 -8.93 2.86
N PHE A 50 8.95 -7.75 2.39
CA PHE A 50 7.74 -7.03 2.75
C PHE A 50 7.00 -6.57 1.50
N GLY A 51 5.79 -6.05 1.68
CA GLY A 51 5.05 -5.48 0.57
C GLY A 51 3.91 -4.58 0.98
N ILE A 52 3.30 -3.99 -0.03
CA ILE A 52 2.04 -3.26 0.05
C ILE A 52 1.08 -3.88 -0.95
N PHE A 53 -0.15 -4.12 -0.53
CA PHE A 53 -1.25 -4.39 -1.45
C PHE A 53 -2.33 -3.36 -1.23
N ASP A 54 -2.79 -2.72 -2.29
CA ASP A 54 -3.87 -1.75 -2.25
C ASP A 54 -4.81 -1.95 -3.43
N ALA A 55 -6.07 -1.56 -3.24
CA ALA A 55 -7.12 -1.82 -4.21
C ALA A 55 -8.00 -0.59 -4.40
N PHE A 56 -8.37 -0.34 -5.65
CA PHE A 56 -9.06 0.86 -6.09
C PHE A 56 -10.27 0.49 -6.96
N THR A 57 -11.29 1.34 -6.94
CA THR A 57 -12.47 1.17 -7.80
C THR A 57 -12.16 1.40 -9.28
N ASN A 58 -11.16 2.22 -9.58
CA ASN A 58 -10.78 2.64 -10.94
C ASN A 58 -9.34 3.18 -11.00
N ASP A 59 -8.91 3.54 -12.21
CA ASP A 59 -7.56 4.03 -12.49
C ASP A 59 -7.27 5.42 -11.92
N LEU A 60 -8.27 6.28 -11.76
CA LEU A 60 -8.07 7.60 -11.16
C LEU A 60 -7.66 7.46 -9.69
N GLY A 61 -8.29 6.55 -8.95
CA GLY A 61 -7.90 6.25 -7.56
C GLY A 61 -6.48 5.71 -7.45
N LEU A 62 -6.10 4.79 -8.34
CA LEU A 62 -4.73 4.27 -8.42
C LEU A 62 -3.72 5.38 -8.73
N GLN A 63 -4.04 6.26 -9.68
CA GLN A 63 -3.16 7.39 -10.03
C GLN A 63 -3.05 8.41 -8.89
N ALA A 64 -4.13 8.65 -8.15
CA ALA A 64 -4.08 9.50 -6.96
C ALA A 64 -3.16 8.91 -5.88
N HIS A 65 -3.22 7.59 -5.67
CA HIS A 65 -2.36 6.90 -4.72
C HIS A 65 -0.88 6.93 -5.12
N ILE A 66 -0.55 6.64 -6.39
CA ILE A 66 0.86 6.58 -6.84
C ILE A 66 1.55 7.95 -6.87
N THR A 67 0.76 9.02 -6.93
CA THR A 67 1.22 10.41 -6.80
C THR A 67 1.00 10.99 -5.40
N GLY A 68 0.53 10.15 -4.47
CA GLY A 68 0.17 10.51 -3.10
C GLY A 68 1.33 10.47 -2.11
N LYS A 69 1.02 10.89 -0.88
CA LYS A 69 2.01 11.06 0.20
C LYS A 69 2.72 9.76 0.59
N VAL A 70 2.02 8.62 0.55
CA VAL A 70 2.62 7.32 0.90
C VAL A 70 3.64 6.87 -0.13
N ALA A 71 3.37 7.09 -1.43
CA ALA A 71 4.30 6.79 -2.50
C ALA A 71 5.54 7.71 -2.44
N GLU A 72 5.34 9.00 -2.18
CA GLU A 72 6.44 9.94 -1.93
C GLU A 72 7.31 9.52 -0.73
N ALA A 73 6.67 9.16 0.39
CA ALA A 73 7.36 8.68 1.58
C ALA A 73 8.16 7.38 1.31
N LEU A 74 7.61 6.46 0.50
CA LEU A 74 8.30 5.23 0.12
C LEU A 74 9.54 5.53 -0.73
N MET A 75 9.39 6.35 -1.76
CA MET A 75 10.49 6.66 -2.68
C MET A 75 11.60 7.47 -2.00
N SER A 76 11.25 8.39 -1.10
CA SER A 76 12.24 9.19 -0.35
C SER A 76 13.12 8.36 0.58
N ARG A 77 12.65 7.20 1.04
CA ARG A 77 13.41 6.28 1.91
C ARG A 77 13.91 5.03 1.21
N ALA A 78 13.67 4.89 -0.10
CA ALA A 78 13.94 3.65 -0.81
C ALA A 78 15.41 3.22 -0.72
N ASP A 79 16.32 4.15 -1.00
CA ASP A 79 17.76 3.92 -0.93
C ASP A 79 18.27 3.69 0.49
N GLU A 80 17.57 4.18 1.51
CA GLU A 80 17.93 3.98 2.91
C GLU A 80 17.55 2.57 3.38
N LEU A 81 16.34 2.12 3.02
CA LEU A 81 15.68 0.98 3.63
C LEU A 81 15.79 -0.32 2.83
N PHE A 82 15.83 -0.26 1.50
CA PHE A 82 15.66 -1.44 0.65
C PHE A 82 16.94 -1.82 -0.09
N SER A 83 17.23 -3.12 -0.18
CA SER A 83 18.43 -3.62 -0.86
C SER A 83 18.36 -3.51 -2.38
N GLU A 84 17.15 -3.36 -2.91
CA GLU A 84 16.84 -3.13 -4.31
C GLU A 84 15.67 -2.14 -4.41
N PRO A 85 15.48 -1.46 -5.56
CA PRO A 85 14.33 -0.59 -5.76
C PRO A 85 13.01 -1.34 -5.54
N PRO A 86 11.98 -0.70 -4.93
CA PRO A 86 10.64 -1.28 -4.85
C PRO A 86 10.13 -1.76 -6.21
N THR A 87 9.68 -3.00 -6.28
CA THR A 87 8.98 -3.51 -7.47
C THR A 87 7.51 -3.17 -7.34
N ILE A 88 6.96 -2.39 -8.27
CA ILE A 88 5.55 -1.94 -8.25
C ILE A 88 4.84 -2.57 -9.45
N GLU A 89 3.89 -3.47 -9.17
CA GLU A 89 3.13 -4.18 -10.18
C GLU A 89 1.68 -3.68 -10.17
N ARG A 90 1.19 -3.24 -11.33
CA ARG A 90 -0.24 -2.99 -11.53
C ARG A 90 -0.96 -4.31 -11.75
N VAL A 91 -2.03 -4.54 -11.01
CA VAL A 91 -2.79 -5.79 -11.00
C VAL A 91 -4.26 -5.53 -11.34
N GLU A 92 -4.84 -6.42 -12.16
CA GLU A 92 -6.29 -6.47 -12.38
C GLU A 92 -6.96 -7.32 -11.29
N VAL A 93 -8.04 -6.79 -10.70
CA VAL A 93 -8.80 -7.48 -9.66
C VAL A 93 -9.99 -8.19 -10.29
N LEU A 94 -9.89 -9.53 -10.43
CA LEU A 94 -10.94 -10.36 -11.02
C LEU A 94 -12.18 -10.49 -10.12
N ALA A 95 -11.98 -10.54 -8.81
CA ALA A 95 -13.04 -10.60 -7.81
C ALA A 95 -12.55 -10.07 -6.46
N ALA A 96 -13.44 -9.46 -5.68
CA ALA A 96 -13.13 -8.98 -4.34
C ALA A 96 -14.32 -9.12 -3.41
N LYS A 97 -14.04 -9.55 -2.17
CA LYS A 97 -14.97 -9.49 -1.04
C LYS A 97 -14.36 -8.56 0.00
N LEU A 98 -15.04 -7.44 0.26
CA LEU A 98 -14.65 -6.46 1.26
C LEU A 98 -15.74 -6.36 2.33
N PRO A 99 -15.42 -5.86 3.53
CA PRO A 99 -16.45 -5.53 4.52
C PRO A 99 -17.50 -4.61 3.91
N ALA A 100 -18.78 -4.83 4.25
CA ALA A 100 -19.82 -3.88 3.89
C ALA A 100 -19.61 -2.60 4.72
N VAL A 101 -19.58 -1.45 4.06
CA VAL A 101 -19.78 -0.18 4.75
C VAL A 101 -21.26 -0.16 5.11
N VAL A 102 -21.57 -0.42 6.38
CA VAL A 102 -22.88 -0.10 6.92
C VAL A 102 -22.82 1.40 7.18
N GLU A 103 -23.34 2.21 6.28
CA GLU A 103 -23.63 3.61 6.61
C GLU A 103 -24.61 3.55 7.79
N GLY A 104 -24.12 3.99 8.96
CA GLY A 104 -24.93 4.07 10.16
C GLY A 104 -26.10 5.00 9.91
N ASP A 105 -27.28 4.56 10.38
CA ASP A 105 -28.54 5.29 10.35
C ASP A 105 -28.34 6.79 10.55
N GLU A 106 -28.91 7.57 9.65
CA GLU A 106 -29.25 8.97 9.92
C GLU A 106 -30.01 9.03 11.25
N LEU A 107 -29.50 9.82 12.20
CA LEU A 107 -30.27 10.35 13.32
C LEU A 107 -30.37 11.86 13.19
#